data_AF-A0A950DMM4-F1
#
_entry.id   AF-A0A950DMM4-F1
#
_cell.length_a   1.000
_cell.length_b   1.000
_cell.length_c   1.000
_cell.angle_alpha   90.00
_cell.angle_beta   90.00
_cell.angle_gamma   90.00
#
_symmetry.space_group_name_H-M   'P 1'
#
loop_
_entity.id
_entity.type
_entity.pdbx_description
1 polymer ?
#
loop_
_entity_poly.entity_id
_entity_poly.type
_entity_poly.pdbx_seq_one_letter_code
_entity_poly.pdbx_strand_id
1 'polypeptide(L)'
;MSAYRVIDKMESVVREGVWMPFGWKALNADLMLDLIEKLRSTLPEETARSRRESAARDTADASTPLDAPVSARNAGTNAQDSDIIARAQSRADTIVAEAQAAARDIRRGADEYADHVLASLDGSLAKALAAVQKGRQQLATSAAGNGKSPAEVSGV
;
A
#
# COMPACT_ATOMS: atom_id res chain seq x y z
N MET A 1 -20.50 -4.85 -13.24
CA MET A 1 -20.31 -5.49 -11.91
C MET A 1 -19.43 -4.57 -11.09
N SER A 2 -19.86 -4.11 -9.90
CA SER A 2 -19.06 -3.17 -9.09
C SER A 2 -17.71 -3.75 -8.71
N ALA A 3 -16.64 -2.94 -8.80
CA ALA A 3 -15.27 -3.29 -8.43
C ALA A 3 -15.15 -3.95 -7.04
N TYR A 4 -16.00 -3.53 -6.09
CA TYR A 4 -16.11 -4.13 -4.76
C TYR A 4 -16.34 -5.65 -4.78
N ARG A 5 -17.12 -6.17 -5.73
CA ARG A 5 -17.41 -7.61 -5.84
C ARG A 5 -16.22 -8.42 -6.33
N VAL A 6 -15.30 -7.79 -7.08
CA VAL A 6 -14.06 -8.41 -7.55
C VAL A 6 -13.07 -8.48 -6.39
N ILE A 7 -13.00 -7.44 -5.57
CA ILE A 7 -12.19 -7.38 -4.35
C ILE A 7 -12.65 -8.44 -3.34
N ASP A 8 -13.96 -8.54 -3.07
CA ASP A 8 -14.53 -9.56 -2.17
C ASP A 8 -14.19 -10.98 -2.65
N LYS A 9 -14.19 -11.20 -3.96
CA LYS A 9 -13.88 -12.50 -4.55
C LYS A 9 -12.38 -12.83 -4.50
N MET A 10 -11.51 -11.83 -4.67
CA MET A 10 -10.07 -11.99 -4.39
C MET A 10 -9.84 -12.32 -2.92
N GLU A 11 -10.51 -11.64 -1.99
CA GLU A 11 -10.39 -11.92 -0.56
C GLU A 11 -10.85 -13.35 -0.22
N SER A 12 -11.95 -13.82 -0.80
CA SER A 12 -12.42 -15.19 -0.63
C SER A 12 -11.38 -16.22 -1.10
N VAL A 13 -10.80 -16.03 -2.29
CA VAL A 13 -9.77 -16.95 -2.82
C VAL A 13 -8.50 -16.92 -1.96
N VAL A 14 -8.11 -15.74 -1.45
CA VAL A 14 -6.99 -15.58 -0.50
C VAL A 14 -7.32 -16.18 0.87
N ARG A 15 -8.58 -16.26 1.30
CA ARG A 15 -8.97 -16.89 2.59
C ARG A 15 -9.15 -18.40 2.48
N GLU A 16 -9.71 -18.89 1.38
CA GLU A 16 -10.04 -20.31 1.17
C GLU A 16 -8.90 -21.15 0.57
N GLY A 17 -7.83 -20.53 0.06
CA GLY A 17 -6.70 -21.27 -0.49
C GLY A 17 -6.05 -22.25 0.50
N VAL A 18 -5.47 -23.33 -0.02
CA VAL A 18 -4.90 -24.41 0.78
C VAL A 18 -3.67 -23.90 1.53
N TRP A 19 -3.70 -24.03 2.86
CA TRP A 19 -2.59 -23.68 3.74
C TRP A 19 -1.50 -24.75 3.67
N MET A 20 -0.25 -24.34 3.46
CA MET A 20 0.93 -25.20 3.41
C MET A 20 1.83 -24.95 4.64
N PRO A 21 2.70 -25.92 5.03
CA PRO A 21 3.67 -25.69 6.09
C PRO A 21 4.60 -24.52 5.76
N PHE A 22 5.18 -23.88 6.78
CA PHE A 22 5.99 -22.65 6.71
C PHE A 22 5.22 -21.35 6.38
N GLY A 23 3.90 -21.33 6.53
CA GLY A 23 3.09 -20.10 6.39
C GLY A 23 2.85 -19.69 4.94
N TRP A 24 3.09 -20.59 3.99
CA TRP A 24 2.81 -20.36 2.57
C TRP A 24 1.39 -20.77 2.23
N LYS A 25 0.78 -20.05 1.29
CA LYS A 25 -0.56 -20.34 0.81
C LYS A 25 -0.52 -20.70 -0.67
N ALA A 26 -1.03 -21.88 -1.01
CA ALA A 26 -1.13 -22.30 -2.40
C ALA A 26 -2.36 -21.61 -3.01
N LEU A 27 -2.11 -20.71 -3.96
CA LEU A 27 -3.15 -19.97 -4.68
C LEU A 27 -3.04 -20.31 -6.16
N ASN A 28 -4.19 -20.41 -6.83
CA ASN A 28 -4.23 -20.58 -8.27
C ASN A 28 -3.88 -19.24 -8.94
N ALA A 29 -2.71 -19.18 -9.58
CA ALA A 29 -2.19 -17.99 -10.21
C ALA A 29 -3.10 -17.46 -11.34
N ASP A 30 -3.67 -18.35 -12.14
CA ASP A 30 -4.53 -17.97 -13.28
C ASP A 30 -5.83 -17.31 -12.80
N LEU A 31 -6.41 -17.81 -11.70
CA LEU A 31 -7.61 -17.23 -11.10
C LEU A 31 -7.33 -15.83 -10.51
N MET A 32 -6.16 -15.63 -9.89
CA MET A 32 -5.75 -14.32 -9.36
C MET A 32 -5.52 -13.30 -10.47
N LEU A 33 -4.86 -13.72 -11.56
CA LEU A 33 -4.60 -12.85 -12.71
C LEU A 33 -5.90 -12.42 -13.41
N ASP A 34 -6.86 -13.33 -13.59
CA ASP A 34 -8.18 -13.01 -14.16
C ASP A 34 -8.99 -12.04 -13.28
N LEU A 35 -8.91 -12.18 -11.94
CA LEU A 35 -9.52 -11.23 -11.01
C LEU A 35 -8.85 -9.85 -11.07
N ILE A 36 -7.52 -9.79 -11.17
CA ILE A 36 -6.77 -8.55 -11.34
C ILE A 36 -7.14 -7.85 -12.67
N GLU A 37 -7.30 -8.60 -13.75
CA GLU A 37 -7.69 -8.06 -15.06
C GLU A 37 -9.14 -7.52 -15.06
N LYS A 38 -10.05 -8.20 -14.37
CA LYS A 38 -11.43 -7.73 -14.13
C LYS A 38 -11.47 -6.47 -13.27
N LEU A 39 -10.59 -6.33 -12.28
CA LEU A 39 -10.45 -5.10 -11.51
C LEU A 39 -9.90 -3.97 -12.37
N ARG A 40 -8.87 -4.25 -13.19
CA ARG A 40 -8.26 -3.28 -14.11
C ARG A 40 -9.23 -2.77 -15.16
N SER A 41 -10.17 -3.60 -15.61
CA SER A 41 -11.21 -3.23 -16.59
C SER A 41 -12.43 -2.53 -15.98
N THR A 42 -12.58 -2.50 -14.65
CA THR A 42 -13.66 -1.75 -13.96
C THR A 42 -13.23 -0.36 -13.50
N LEU A 43 -11.92 -0.11 -13.34
CA LEU A 43 -11.34 1.22 -13.10
C LEU A 43 -11.49 2.28 -14.24
N PRO A 44 -11.59 1.94 -15.55
CA PRO A 44 -11.69 2.94 -16.62
C PRO A 44 -13.01 3.72 -16.61
N GLU A 45 -14.10 3.17 -16.08
CA GLU A 45 -15.40 3.85 -16.10
C GLU A 45 -15.55 4.94 -15.03
N GLU A 46 -14.81 4.84 -13.92
CA GLU A 46 -14.86 5.83 -12.83
C GLU A 46 -14.13 7.13 -13.18
N THR A 47 -13.08 7.06 -14.01
CA THR A 47 -12.38 8.25 -14.50
C THR A 47 -13.14 8.97 -15.62
N ALA A 48 -14.02 8.27 -16.35
CA ALA A 48 -14.85 8.86 -17.39
C ALA A 48 -16.07 9.62 -16.84
N ARG A 49 -16.66 9.18 -15.72
CA ARG A 49 -17.77 9.90 -15.06
C ARG A 49 -17.32 11.24 -14.46
N SER A 50 -16.13 11.30 -13.86
CA SER A 50 -15.59 12.56 -13.32
C SER A 50 -15.26 13.59 -14.40
N ARG A 51 -14.88 13.17 -15.63
CA ARG A 51 -14.61 14.10 -16.75
C ARG A 51 -15.85 14.71 -17.41
N ARG A 52 -17.03 14.09 -17.29
CA ARG A 52 -18.27 14.66 -17.85
C ARG A 52 -18.83 15.79 -16.98
N GLU A 53 -18.60 15.76 -15.67
CA GLU A 53 -19.01 16.83 -14.75
C GLU A 53 -18.16 18.10 -14.92
N SER A 54 -16.88 17.97 -15.28
CA SER A 54 -15.98 19.12 -15.50
C SER A 54 -16.11 19.73 -16.90
N ALA A 55 -16.48 18.96 -17.93
CA ALA A 55 -16.67 19.50 -19.28
C ALA A 55 -17.97 20.31 -19.47
N ALA A 56 -18.95 20.17 -18.57
CA ALA A 56 -20.21 20.92 -18.63
C ALA A 56 -20.12 22.33 -18.03
N ARG A 57 -19.00 22.69 -17.38
CA ARG A 57 -18.75 24.04 -16.85
C ARG A 57 -18.01 24.97 -17.82
N ASP A 58 -17.34 24.42 -18.84
CA ASP A 58 -16.50 25.21 -19.76
C ASP A 58 -17.23 25.71 -21.02
N THR A 59 -18.51 25.35 -21.23
CA THR A 59 -19.27 25.78 -22.42
C THR A 59 -20.34 26.84 -22.14
N ALA A 60 -20.50 27.30 -20.89
CA ALA A 60 -21.54 28.27 -20.52
C ALA A 60 -21.16 29.75 -20.71
N ASP A 61 -19.88 30.08 -20.93
CA ASP A 61 -19.42 31.49 -21.03
C ASP A 61 -19.24 32.01 -22.46
N ALA A 62 -19.58 31.21 -23.48
CA ALA A 62 -19.34 31.57 -24.88
C ALA A 62 -20.64 31.86 -25.65
N SER A 63 -21.46 32.81 -25.20
CA SER A 63 -22.37 33.54 -26.11
C SER A 63 -22.96 34.80 -25.46
N THR A 64 -22.26 35.92 -25.61
CA THR A 64 -22.91 37.23 -25.62
C THR A 64 -22.37 38.01 -26.82
N PRO A 65 -23.07 38.01 -27.96
CA PRO A 65 -22.72 38.90 -29.06
C PRO A 65 -23.35 40.26 -28.75
N LEU A 66 -22.52 41.23 -28.36
CA LEU A 66 -22.93 42.64 -28.34
C LEU A 66 -21.82 43.45 -29.01
N ASP A 67 -22.12 43.88 -30.23
CA ASP A 67 -21.44 44.94 -30.94
C ASP A 67 -21.35 46.19 -30.06
N ALA A 68 -20.15 46.50 -29.55
CA ALA A 68 -19.86 47.76 -28.88
C ALA A 68 -18.34 48.09 -28.98
N PRO A 69 -17.97 49.37 -29.15
CA PRO A 69 -16.68 49.79 -29.71
C PRO A 69 -15.45 49.44 -28.85
N VAL A 70 -14.44 48.88 -29.52
CA VAL A 70 -13.16 48.37 -29.01
C VAL A 70 -12.19 49.50 -28.63
N SER A 71 -12.51 50.30 -27.61
CA SER A 71 -11.52 51.26 -27.09
C SER A 71 -11.53 51.46 -25.57
N ALA A 72 -12.41 50.77 -24.83
CA ALA A 72 -12.40 50.80 -23.36
C ALA A 72 -12.06 49.44 -22.69
N ARG A 73 -11.81 48.37 -23.48
CA ARG A 73 -11.72 46.99 -22.95
C ARG A 73 -10.33 46.55 -22.48
N ASN A 74 -9.27 47.25 -22.87
CA ASN A 74 -7.89 46.82 -22.60
C ASN A 74 -7.43 47.02 -21.15
N ALA A 75 -8.20 47.74 -20.32
CA ALA A 75 -7.92 47.88 -18.90
C ALA A 75 -8.57 46.77 -18.04
N GLY A 76 -9.67 46.17 -18.51
CA GLY A 76 -10.41 45.13 -17.78
C GLY A 76 -9.84 43.72 -17.97
N THR A 77 -9.23 43.43 -19.13
CA THR A 77 -8.68 42.11 -19.44
C THR A 77 -7.40 41.81 -18.66
N ASN A 78 -6.50 42.80 -18.52
CA ASN A 78 -5.24 42.61 -17.78
C ASN A 78 -5.46 42.32 -16.29
N ALA A 79 -6.48 42.90 -15.67
CA ALA A 79 -6.83 42.62 -14.27
C ALA A 79 -7.42 41.21 -14.11
N GLN A 80 -8.28 40.78 -15.04
CA GLN A 80 -8.86 39.43 -15.04
C GLN A 80 -7.80 38.35 -15.30
N ASP A 81 -6.87 38.58 -16.23
CA ASP A 81 -5.77 37.66 -16.51
C ASP A 81 -4.81 37.56 -15.31
N SER A 82 -4.53 38.68 -14.63
CA SER A 82 -3.73 38.70 -13.39
C SER A 82 -4.39 37.89 -12.26
N ASP A 83 -5.70 38.02 -12.08
CA ASP A 83 -6.44 37.27 -11.06
C ASP A 83 -6.47 35.76 -11.35
N ILE A 84 -6.58 35.37 -12.62
CA ILE A 84 -6.53 33.96 -13.04
C ILE A 84 -5.14 33.38 -12.77
N ILE A 85 -4.07 34.09 -13.12
CA ILE A 85 -2.69 33.66 -12.87
C ILE A 85 -2.41 33.52 -11.38
N ALA A 86 -2.82 34.51 -10.56
CA ALA A 86 -2.65 34.47 -9.12
C ALA A 86 -3.39 33.28 -8.48
N ARG A 87 -4.62 33.00 -8.91
CA ARG A 87 -5.38 31.83 -8.46
C ARG A 87 -4.75 30.52 -8.91
N ALA A 88 -4.26 30.44 -10.14
CA ALA A 88 -3.57 29.26 -10.66
C ALA A 88 -2.30 28.96 -9.86
N GLN A 89 -1.53 30.01 -9.52
CA GLN A 89 -0.30 29.88 -8.75
C GLN A 89 -0.58 29.47 -7.30
N SER A 90 -1.55 30.11 -6.63
CA SER A 90 -1.99 29.68 -5.30
C SER A 90 -2.47 28.23 -5.29
N ARG A 91 -3.19 27.79 -6.33
CA ARG A 91 -3.62 26.39 -6.45
C ARG A 91 -2.44 25.45 -6.66
N ALA A 92 -1.44 25.83 -7.47
CA ALA A 92 -0.24 25.05 -7.66
C ALA A 92 0.54 24.89 -6.35
N ASP A 93 0.70 25.97 -5.58
CA ASP A 93 1.37 25.94 -4.28
C ASP A 93 0.66 25.01 -3.29
N THR A 94 -0.68 25.07 -3.23
CA THR A 94 -1.48 24.14 -2.41
C THR A 94 -1.26 22.69 -2.83
N ILE A 95 -1.30 22.38 -4.13
CA ILE A 95 -1.07 21.02 -4.64
C ILE A 95 0.33 20.53 -4.26
N VAL A 96 1.35 21.37 -4.39
CA VAL A 96 2.72 21.01 -4.02
C VAL A 96 2.83 20.78 -2.50
N ALA A 97 2.21 21.62 -1.69
CA ALA A 97 2.22 21.48 -0.24
C ALA A 97 1.52 20.17 0.21
N GLU A 98 0.36 19.85 -0.37
CA GLU A 98 -0.37 18.61 -0.13
C GLU A 98 0.44 17.38 -0.56
N ALA A 99 1.05 17.42 -1.75
CA ALA A 99 1.90 16.34 -2.24
C ALA A 99 3.12 16.10 -1.33
N GLN A 100 3.75 17.18 -0.84
CA GLN A 100 4.85 17.08 0.11
C GLN A 100 4.41 16.52 1.46
N ALA A 101 3.22 16.89 1.96
CA ALA A 101 2.66 16.34 3.18
C ALA A 101 2.38 14.84 3.04
N ALA A 102 1.69 14.44 1.98
CA ALA A 102 1.43 13.03 1.69
C ALA A 102 2.73 12.22 1.56
N ALA A 103 3.76 12.77 0.88
CA ALA A 103 5.06 12.11 0.76
C ALA A 103 5.80 11.97 2.11
N ARG A 104 5.57 12.87 3.08
CA ARG A 104 6.10 12.72 4.44
C ARG A 104 5.36 11.63 5.20
N ASP A 105 4.03 11.60 5.11
CA ASP A 105 3.22 10.58 5.77
C ASP A 105 3.49 9.18 5.23
N ILE A 106 3.63 9.03 3.91
CA ILE A 106 4.00 7.75 3.30
C ILE A 106 5.36 7.28 3.80
N ARG A 107 6.35 8.18 3.85
CA ARG A 107 7.69 7.83 4.36
C ARG A 107 7.64 7.40 5.82
N ARG A 108 6.95 8.17 6.66
CA ARG A 108 6.77 7.83 8.08
C ARG A 108 6.08 6.46 8.25
N GLY A 109 5.00 6.21 7.51
CA GLY A 109 4.31 4.92 7.56
C GLY A 109 5.17 3.76 7.05
N ALA A 110 6.02 3.99 6.05
CA ALA A 110 6.98 3.00 5.57
C ALA A 110 8.07 2.70 6.61
N ASP A 111 8.59 3.72 7.28
CA ASP A 111 9.58 3.57 8.36
C ASP A 111 8.98 2.82 9.56
N GLU A 112 7.77 3.18 9.99
CA GLU A 112 7.03 2.50 11.06
C GLU A 112 6.76 1.02 10.69
N TYR A 113 6.39 0.74 9.45
CA TYR A 113 6.20 -0.63 8.97
C TYR A 113 7.51 -1.42 8.96
N ALA A 114 8.60 -0.81 8.47
CA ALA A 114 9.91 -1.44 8.45
C ALA A 114 10.38 -1.80 9.86
N ASP A 115 10.21 -0.88 10.83
CA ASP A 115 10.54 -1.13 12.24
C ASP A 115 9.73 -2.30 12.82
N HIS A 116 8.42 -2.34 12.58
CA HIS A 116 7.57 -3.44 13.03
C HIS A 116 8.00 -4.79 12.45
N VAL A 117 8.31 -4.85 11.15
CA VAL A 117 8.79 -6.06 10.49
C VAL A 117 10.14 -6.50 11.07
N LEU A 118 11.07 -5.57 11.25
CA LEU A 118 12.39 -5.84 11.82
C LEU A 118 12.28 -6.33 13.27
N ALA A 119 11.44 -5.72 14.10
CA ALA A 119 11.19 -6.16 15.47
C ALA A 119 10.59 -7.57 15.54
N SER A 120 9.66 -7.91 14.63
CA SER A 120 9.10 -9.26 14.52
C SER A 120 10.15 -10.29 14.12
N LEU A 121 11.02 -9.93 13.17
CA LEU A 121 12.13 -10.78 12.75
C LEU A 121 13.13 -10.99 13.87
N ASP A 122 13.51 -9.93 14.59
CA ASP A 122 14.43 -10.01 15.74
C ASP A 122 13.90 -10.95 16.82
N GLY A 123 12.61 -10.82 17.19
CA GLY A 123 11.97 -11.73 18.14
C GLY A 123 11.94 -13.19 17.67
N SER A 124 11.79 -13.42 16.36
CA SER A 124 11.84 -14.76 15.77
C SER A 124 13.24 -15.36 15.81
N LEU A 125 14.26 -14.56 15.48
CA LEU A 125 15.67 -14.96 15.55
C LEU A 125 16.10 -15.24 17.00
N ALA A 126 15.69 -14.42 17.96
CA ALA A 126 15.97 -14.63 19.38
C ALA A 126 15.40 -15.97 19.87
N LYS A 127 14.16 -16.31 19.49
CA LYS A 127 13.55 -17.61 19.82
C LYS A 127 14.31 -18.77 19.17
N ALA A 128 14.68 -18.64 17.90
CA ALA A 128 15.46 -19.66 17.19
C ALA A 128 16.82 -19.89 17.87
N LEU A 129 17.53 -18.82 18.23
CA LEU A 129 18.80 -18.90 18.95
C LEU A 129 18.65 -19.58 20.30
N ALA A 130 17.62 -19.23 21.07
CA ALA A 130 17.32 -19.86 22.37
C ALA A 130 17.06 -21.36 22.21
N ALA A 131 16.31 -21.77 21.17
CA ALA A 131 16.07 -23.19 20.88
C ALA A 131 17.38 -23.93 20.56
N VAL A 132 18.26 -23.34 19.76
CA VAL A 132 19.59 -23.90 19.44
C VAL A 132 20.44 -24.04 20.70
N GLN A 133 20.49 -23.01 21.55
CA GLN A 133 21.25 -23.06 22.81
C GLN A 133 20.72 -24.15 23.74
N LYS A 134 19.40 -24.27 23.88
CA LYS A 134 18.76 -25.34 24.67
C LYS A 134 19.10 -26.72 24.11
N GLY A 135 19.05 -26.91 22.79
CA GLY A 135 19.45 -28.16 22.15
C GLY A 135 20.92 -28.52 22.42
N ARG A 136 21.83 -27.54 22.36
CA ARG A 136 23.25 -27.75 22.71
C ARG A 136 23.45 -28.13 24.17
N GLN A 137 22.75 -27.47 25.09
CA GLN A 137 22.82 -27.80 26.52
C GLN A 137 22.32 -29.22 26.80
N GLN A 138 21.21 -29.63 26.17
CA GLN A 138 20.68 -30.99 26.30
C GLN A 138 21.68 -32.03 25.79
N LEU A 139 22.32 -31.80 24.64
CA LEU A 139 23.36 -32.70 24.12
C LEU A 139 24.57 -32.78 25.04
N ALA A 140 25.01 -31.65 25.62
CA ALA A 140 26.12 -31.62 26.57
C ALA A 140 25.80 -32.42 27.85
N THR A 141 24.58 -32.27 28.41
CA THR A 141 24.15 -33.02 29.59
C THR A 141 23.99 -34.51 29.29
N SER A 142 23.44 -34.89 28.13
CA SER A 142 23.33 -36.30 27.71
C SER A 142 24.70 -36.95 27.51
N ALA A 143 25.68 -36.22 26.96
CA ALA A 143 27.06 -36.70 26.84
C ALA A 143 27.74 -36.89 28.22
N ALA A 144 27.46 -36.01 29.19
CA ALA A 144 27.99 -36.12 30.55
C ALA A 144 27.32 -37.23 31.38
N GLY A 145 26.05 -37.54 31.14
CA GLY A 145 25.29 -38.58 31.84
C GLY A 145 25.66 -40.01 31.44
N ASN A 146 26.10 -40.24 30.20
CA ASN A 146 26.49 -41.57 29.71
C ASN A 146 27.90 -42.02 30.16
N GLY A 147 28.63 -41.21 30.91
CA GLY A 147 29.98 -41.52 31.40
C GLY A 147 30.05 -42.22 32.78
N LYS A 148 28.93 -42.39 33.48
CA LYS A 148 28.87 -43.14 34.75
C LYS A 148 28.14 -44.46 34.56
N SER A 149 28.87 -45.48 34.11
CA SER A 149 28.46 -46.88 34.28
C SER A 149 28.60 -47.24 35.77
N PRO A 150 27.64 -47.94 36.39
CA PRO A 150 27.78 -48.49 37.73
C PRO A 150 28.79 -49.65 37.69
N ALA A 151 30.05 -49.34 37.97
CA ALA A 151 30.98 -50.33 38.49
C ALA A 151 30.69 -50.48 39.99
N GLU A 152 30.73 -51.74 40.46
CA GLU A 152 30.32 -52.21 41.80
C GLU A 152 28.78 -52.35 41.90
N VAL A 153 28.21 -53.55 41.78
CA VAL A 153 28.38 -54.65 42.75
C VAL A 153 28.51 -56.01 42.03
N SER A 154 29.73 -56.53 41.98
CA SER A 154 30.00 -57.96 41.96
C SER A 154 31.03 -58.22 43.04
N GLY A 155 30.60 -58.86 44.12
CA GLY A 155 31.43 -59.09 45.28
C GLY A 155 30.68 -59.80 46.39
N VAL A 156 30.54 -61.12 46.21
CA VAL A 156 30.34 -62.17 47.24
C VAL A 156 29.01 -62.19 48.00
#